data_AF-A0A2N3ER48-F1
#
_entry.id   AF-A0A2N3ER48-F1
#
_cell.length_a   1.000
_cell.length_b   1.000
_cell.length_c   1.000
_cell.angle_alpha   90.00
_cell.angle_beta   90.00
_cell.angle_gamma   90.00
#
_symmetry.space_group_name_H-M   'P 1'
#
loop_
_entity.id
_entity.type
_entity.pdbx_description
1 polymer ?
#
loop_
_entity_poly.entity_id
_entity_poly.type
_entity_poly.pdbx_seq_one_letter_code
_entity_poly.pdbx_strand_id
1 'polypeptide(L)'
;MPPPRNLTPALCDRLRRDLFAACRGVAETHGLTVEGGELSDIDLRHGFGIAFRVGIPMADGAIFSPDKALFEALASSFGLQPADYGRTFRIQGEAFRITTINPNRPKYPVSAERLADGRSYKFTAENVAIYLRAPDA
;
A
#
# COMPACT_ATOMS: atom_id res chain seq x y z
N MET A 1 29.85 20.58 10.44
CA MET A 1 28.64 21.18 11.04
C MET A 1 28.39 20.49 12.37
N PRO A 2 28.20 21.22 13.48
CA PRO A 2 27.83 20.59 14.75
C PRO A 2 26.45 19.92 14.62
N PRO A 3 26.21 18.78 15.30
CA PRO A 3 24.94 18.08 15.21
C PRO A 3 23.80 18.94 15.77
N PRO A 4 22.61 18.91 15.15
CA PRO A 4 21.45 19.62 15.66
C PRO A 4 21.03 19.03 17.01
N ARG A 5 20.58 19.90 17.93
CA ARG A 5 20.12 19.48 19.26
C ARG A 5 18.78 18.74 19.24
N ASN A 6 17.94 19.04 18.25
CA ASN A 6 16.66 18.39 17.95
C ASN A 6 16.46 18.37 16.43
N LEU A 7 15.64 17.45 15.96
CA LEU A 7 15.09 17.49 14.61
C LEU A 7 14.03 18.60 14.50
N THR A 8 13.83 19.10 13.28
CA THR A 8 12.75 20.04 12.97
C THR A 8 11.90 19.47 11.84
N PRO A 9 10.60 19.80 11.75
CA PRO A 9 9.76 19.31 10.64
C PRO A 9 10.35 19.62 9.26
N ALA A 10 10.93 20.81 9.09
CA ALA A 10 11.60 21.22 7.86
C ALA A 10 12.86 20.41 7.55
N LEU A 11 13.62 20.02 8.59
CA LEU A 11 14.78 19.13 8.42
C LEU A 11 14.35 17.71 8.07
N CYS A 12 13.34 17.17 8.76
CA CYS A 12 12.80 15.84 8.46
C CYS A 12 12.28 15.74 7.02
N ASP A 13 11.52 16.74 6.54
CA ASP A 13 11.04 16.75 5.16
C ASP A 13 12.16 16.93 4.12
N ARG A 14 13.22 17.66 4.46
CA ARG A 14 14.41 17.74 3.60
C ARG A 14 15.11 16.38 3.52
N LEU A 15 15.39 15.76 4.66
CA LEU A 15 16.01 14.43 4.73
C LEU A 15 15.17 13.39 3.98
N ARG A 16 13.84 13.43 4.13
CA ARG A 16 12.90 12.58 3.39
C ARG A 16 13.12 12.68 1.88
N ARG A 17 13.17 13.90 1.34
CA ARG A 17 13.37 14.14 -0.10
C ARG A 17 14.75 13.72 -0.57
N ASP A 18 15.79 14.05 0.19
CA ASP A 18 17.18 13.73 -0.16
C ASP A 18 17.42 12.21 -0.16
N LEU A 19 16.90 11.52 0.87
CA LEU A 19 16.96 10.06 0.96
C LEU A 19 16.17 9.40 -0.17
N PHE A 20 14.96 9.87 -0.47
CA PHE A 20 14.17 9.34 -1.59
C PHE A 20 14.91 9.50 -2.93
N ALA A 21 15.50 10.67 -3.18
CA ALA A 21 16.27 10.92 -4.40
C ALA A 21 17.50 9.99 -4.51
N ALA A 22 18.22 9.79 -3.41
CA ALA A 22 19.36 8.88 -3.36
C ALA A 22 18.96 7.42 -3.60
N CYS A 23 17.91 6.93 -2.93
CA CYS A 23 17.39 5.58 -3.12
C CYS A 23 16.91 5.35 -4.56
N ARG A 24 16.22 6.33 -5.14
CA ARG A 24 15.77 6.26 -6.54
C ARG A 24 16.94 6.13 -7.51
N GLY A 25 17.98 6.97 -7.36
CA GLY A 25 19.15 6.90 -8.25
C GLY A 25 19.89 5.55 -8.19
N VAL A 26 19.98 4.95 -7.01
CA VAL A 26 20.54 3.60 -6.85
C VAL A 26 19.68 2.57 -7.56
N ALA A 27 18.36 2.59 -7.37
CA ALA A 27 17.46 1.61 -7.98
C ALA A 27 17.44 1.71 -9.52
N GLU A 28 17.40 2.93 -10.06
CA GLU A 28 17.41 3.17 -11.51
C GLU A 28 18.67 2.59 -12.18
N THR A 29 19.83 2.66 -11.49
CA THR A 29 21.09 2.06 -11.97
C THR A 29 20.99 0.55 -12.18
N HIS A 30 20.07 -0.11 -11.48
CA HIS A 30 19.80 -1.54 -11.58
C HIS A 30 18.51 -1.87 -12.35
N GLY A 31 17.89 -0.89 -13.02
CA GLY A 31 16.62 -1.08 -13.74
C GLY A 31 15.42 -1.33 -12.82
N LEU A 32 15.49 -0.88 -11.57
CA LEU A 32 14.44 -0.99 -10.56
C LEU A 32 13.78 0.37 -10.32
N THR A 33 12.61 0.38 -9.68
CA THR A 33 11.92 1.58 -9.23
C THR A 33 11.72 1.58 -7.71
N VAL A 34 11.47 2.76 -7.13
CA VAL A 34 11.31 2.98 -5.69
C VAL A 34 10.01 3.71 -5.41
N GLU A 35 9.26 3.22 -4.43
CA GLU A 35 8.06 3.85 -3.87
C GLU A 35 8.19 4.04 -2.35
N GLY A 36 7.32 4.89 -1.80
CA GLY A 36 7.26 5.21 -0.38
C GLY A 36 8.09 6.44 0.00
N GLY A 37 8.74 6.38 1.16
CA GLY A 37 9.47 7.51 1.73
C GLY A 37 8.60 8.40 2.62
N GLU A 38 7.41 7.96 3.01
CA GLU A 38 6.66 8.59 4.09
C GLU A 38 7.39 8.39 5.42
N LEU A 39 7.34 9.42 6.27
CA LEU A 39 7.91 9.36 7.62
C LEU A 39 6.93 8.69 8.57
N SER A 40 7.42 7.78 9.40
CA SER A 40 6.68 7.15 10.51
C SER A 40 7.35 7.46 11.84
N ASP A 41 6.66 7.20 12.96
CA ASP A 41 7.22 7.21 14.31
C ASP A 41 8.05 8.48 14.62
N ILE A 42 7.53 9.64 14.21
CA ILE A 42 8.25 10.92 14.28
C ILE A 42 8.35 11.39 15.74
N ASP A 43 9.55 11.35 16.29
CA ASP A 43 9.94 12.03 17.52
C ASP A 43 11.02 13.06 17.22
N LEU A 44 10.64 14.34 17.21
CA LEU A 44 11.57 15.43 16.88
C LEU A 44 12.76 15.56 17.84
N ARG A 45 12.75 14.88 18.98
CA ARG A 45 13.90 14.87 19.91
C ARG A 45 14.87 13.74 19.61
N HIS A 46 14.40 12.63 19.04
CA HIS A 46 15.17 11.38 19.01
C HIS A 46 15.26 10.71 17.63
N GLY A 47 14.30 10.90 16.72
CA GLY A 47 14.35 10.25 15.41
C GLY A 47 13.03 10.21 14.64
N PHE A 48 13.07 9.55 13.48
CA PHE A 48 11.89 9.16 12.71
C PHE A 48 12.20 7.86 11.96
N GLY A 49 11.16 7.09 11.65
CA GLY A 49 11.20 5.99 10.70
C GLY A 49 10.99 6.49 9.27
N ILE A 50 11.61 5.82 8.30
CA ILE A 50 11.35 6.00 6.87
C ILE A 50 11.51 4.65 6.18
N ALA A 51 10.57 4.30 5.29
CA ALA A 51 10.59 3.04 4.57
C ALA A 51 10.52 3.28 3.06
N PHE A 52 11.35 2.56 2.32
CA PHE A 52 11.35 2.54 0.86
C PHE A 52 11.03 1.12 0.39
N ARG A 53 10.19 1.02 -0.63
CA ARG A 53 9.94 -0.23 -1.35
C ARG A 53 10.67 -0.17 -2.68
N VAL A 54 11.57 -1.12 -2.93
CA VAL A 54 12.24 -1.28 -4.22
C VAL A 54 11.57 -2.43 -4.98
N GLY A 55 11.31 -2.27 -6.26
CA GLY A 55 10.68 -3.31 -7.05
C GLY A 55 10.87 -3.18 -8.55
N ILE A 56 10.34 -4.16 -9.28
CA ILE A 56 10.41 -4.21 -10.73
C ILE A 56 9.39 -3.20 -11.29
N PRO A 57 9.81 -2.23 -12.13
CA PRO A 57 8.89 -1.28 -12.73
C PRO A 57 7.99 -1.98 -13.75
N MET A 58 6.71 -1.63 -13.73
CA MET A 58 5.77 -1.90 -14.82
C MET A 58 5.84 -0.79 -15.88
N ALA A 59 5.15 -0.96 -17.01
CA ALA A 59 5.14 0.03 -18.10
C ALA A 59 4.58 1.40 -17.68
N ASP A 60 3.76 1.44 -16.63
CA ASP A 60 3.20 2.64 -16.02
C ASP A 60 4.10 3.25 -14.92
N GLY A 61 5.26 2.65 -14.64
CA GLY A 61 6.22 3.08 -13.62
C GLY A 61 5.94 2.59 -12.20
N ALA A 62 4.81 1.93 -11.97
CA ALA A 62 4.47 1.37 -10.65
C ALA A 62 5.27 0.10 -10.35
N ILE A 63 5.46 -0.21 -9.07
CA ILE A 63 6.10 -1.46 -8.65
C ILE A 63 5.19 -2.65 -8.97
N PHE A 64 5.75 -3.66 -9.65
CA PHE A 64 5.08 -4.92 -9.90
C PHE A 64 4.63 -5.59 -8.59
N SER A 65 3.34 -5.91 -8.53
CA SER A 65 2.71 -6.61 -7.41
C SER A 65 2.14 -7.95 -7.89
N PRO A 66 2.71 -9.09 -7.46
CA PRO A 66 2.15 -10.42 -7.76
C PRO A 66 0.69 -10.55 -7.30
N ASP A 67 0.35 -9.94 -6.16
CA ASP A 67 -1.01 -9.93 -5.63
C ASP A 67 -1.96 -9.14 -6.55
N LYS A 68 -1.52 -8.00 -7.10
CA LYS A 68 -2.30 -7.23 -8.08
C LYS A 68 -2.54 -8.04 -9.35
N ALA A 69 -1.48 -8.61 -9.92
CA ALA A 69 -1.58 -9.40 -11.13
C ALA A 69 -2.50 -10.62 -10.96
N LEU A 70 -2.38 -11.33 -9.82
CA LEU A 70 -3.26 -12.44 -9.47
C LEU A 70 -4.71 -11.98 -9.29
N PHE A 71 -4.91 -10.85 -8.61
CA PHE A 71 -6.23 -10.27 -8.42
C PHE A 71 -6.89 -9.93 -9.76
N GLU A 72 -6.21 -9.18 -10.61
CA GLU A 72 -6.72 -8.77 -11.92
C GLU A 72 -7.07 -9.97 -12.81
N ALA A 73 -6.26 -11.04 -12.77
CA ALA A 73 -6.51 -12.25 -13.53
C ALA A 73 -7.72 -13.07 -13.04
N LEU A 74 -8.04 -13.01 -11.74
CA LEU A 74 -9.08 -13.85 -11.13
C LEU A 74 -10.36 -13.09 -10.75
N ALA A 75 -10.33 -11.76 -10.68
CA ALA A 75 -11.43 -10.94 -10.17
C ALA A 75 -12.79 -11.31 -10.76
N SER A 76 -12.87 -11.46 -12.09
CA SER A 76 -14.11 -11.77 -12.79
C SER A 76 -14.71 -13.12 -12.38
N SER A 77 -13.89 -14.14 -12.11
CA SER A 77 -14.34 -15.47 -11.64
C SER A 77 -14.97 -15.42 -10.24
N PHE A 78 -14.72 -14.35 -9.49
CA PHE A 78 -15.26 -14.12 -8.15
C PHE A 78 -16.31 -12.99 -8.13
N GLY A 79 -16.76 -12.50 -9.29
CA GLY A 79 -17.77 -11.44 -9.37
C GLY A 79 -17.25 -10.04 -9.04
N LEU A 80 -15.93 -9.83 -9.12
CA LEU A 80 -15.25 -8.55 -8.92
C LEU A 80 -14.70 -8.03 -10.26
N GLN A 81 -14.34 -6.75 -10.29
CA GLN A 81 -13.64 -6.12 -11.41
C GLN A 81 -12.12 -6.11 -11.15
N PRO A 82 -11.25 -6.22 -12.17
CA PRO A 82 -9.81 -6.04 -12.00
C PRO A 82 -9.46 -4.70 -11.31
N ALA A 83 -10.21 -3.64 -11.65
CA ALA A 83 -10.10 -2.31 -11.07
C ALA A 83 -10.53 -2.23 -9.58
N ASP A 84 -11.08 -3.31 -9.01
CA ASP A 84 -11.38 -3.37 -7.58
C ASP A 84 -10.14 -3.60 -6.70
N TYR A 85 -9.00 -3.97 -7.29
CA TYR A 85 -7.75 -4.05 -6.54
C TYR A 85 -7.42 -2.71 -5.89
N GLY A 86 -7.15 -2.70 -4.58
CA GLY A 86 -6.84 -1.48 -3.84
C GLY A 86 -8.05 -0.56 -3.59
N ARG A 87 -9.25 -0.85 -4.10
CA ARG A 87 -10.46 -0.11 -3.73
C ARG A 87 -10.80 -0.35 -2.26
N THR A 88 -11.44 0.66 -1.68
CA THR A 88 -11.92 0.62 -0.31
C THR A 88 -13.41 0.35 -0.25
N PHE A 89 -13.83 -0.42 0.75
CA PHE A 89 -15.25 -0.64 1.09
C PHE A 89 -15.42 -0.50 2.61
N ARG A 90 -16.66 -0.23 3.06
CA ARG A 90 -16.98 -0.02 4.48
C ARG A 90 -17.92 -1.11 4.99
N ILE A 91 -17.63 -1.64 6.18
CA ILE A 91 -18.48 -2.59 6.90
C ILE A 91 -18.53 -2.16 8.37
N GLN A 92 -19.74 -1.98 8.92
CA GLN A 92 -19.93 -1.63 10.34
C GLN A 92 -19.10 -0.41 10.80
N GLY A 93 -18.94 0.60 9.92
CA GLY A 93 -18.17 1.81 10.21
C GLY A 93 -16.65 1.68 10.04
N GLU A 94 -16.13 0.49 9.75
CA GLU A 94 -14.71 0.25 9.47
C GLU A 94 -14.43 0.26 7.97
N ALA A 95 -13.31 0.87 7.56
CA ALA A 95 -12.87 0.90 6.16
C ALA A 95 -11.80 -0.15 5.90
N PHE A 96 -11.97 -0.89 4.81
CA PHE A 96 -11.06 -1.96 4.38
C PHE A 96 -10.61 -1.71 2.95
N ARG A 97 -9.34 -1.95 2.65
CA ARG A 97 -8.73 -1.88 1.32
C ARG A 97 -8.46 -3.29 0.80
N ILE A 98 -8.93 -3.61 -0.40
CA ILE A 98 -8.71 -4.94 -1.02
C ILE A 98 -7.22 -5.10 -1.35
N THR A 99 -6.60 -6.21 -0.92
CA THR A 99 -5.15 -6.44 -1.07
C THR A 99 -4.78 -7.67 -1.89
N THR A 100 -5.59 -8.73 -1.89
CA THR A 100 -5.29 -9.96 -2.66
C THR A 100 -6.55 -10.82 -2.82
N ILE A 101 -6.49 -11.77 -3.77
CA ILE A 101 -7.47 -12.84 -3.95
C ILE A 101 -6.75 -14.18 -3.92
N ASN A 102 -7.33 -15.16 -3.22
CA ASN A 102 -6.73 -16.48 -3.04
C ASN A 102 -7.75 -17.57 -3.42
N PRO A 103 -7.60 -18.22 -4.59
CA PRO A 103 -8.54 -19.23 -5.07
C PRO A 103 -8.55 -20.51 -4.22
N ASN A 104 -7.49 -20.77 -3.45
CA ASN A 104 -7.41 -21.92 -2.54
C ASN A 104 -8.26 -21.73 -1.26
N ARG A 105 -8.97 -20.60 -1.13
CA ARG A 105 -9.86 -20.29 -0.01
C ARG A 105 -11.31 -20.15 -0.50
N PRO A 106 -12.02 -21.26 -0.75
CA PRO A 106 -13.35 -21.21 -1.39
C PRO A 106 -14.37 -20.38 -0.60
N LYS A 107 -14.32 -20.40 0.74
CA LYS A 107 -15.25 -19.62 1.57
C LYS A 107 -14.89 -18.15 1.70
N TYR A 108 -13.59 -17.81 1.75
CA TYR A 108 -13.12 -16.44 1.97
C TYR A 108 -11.94 -16.11 1.05
N PRO A 109 -12.18 -15.96 -0.25
CA PRO A 109 -11.13 -15.80 -1.24
C PRO A 109 -10.50 -14.40 -1.21
N VAL A 110 -11.22 -13.36 -0.78
CA VAL A 110 -10.71 -11.99 -0.80
C VAL A 110 -10.03 -11.67 0.54
N SER A 111 -8.84 -11.09 0.51
CA SER A 111 -8.23 -10.47 1.69
C SER A 111 -8.25 -8.95 1.55
N ALA A 112 -8.53 -8.27 2.65
CA ALA A 112 -8.51 -6.82 2.72
C ALA A 112 -7.88 -6.35 4.03
N GLU A 113 -7.20 -5.22 3.98
CA GLU A 113 -6.52 -4.58 5.09
C GLU A 113 -7.41 -3.49 5.69
N ARG A 114 -7.61 -3.52 7.00
CA ARG A 114 -8.34 -2.46 7.70
C ARG A 114 -7.48 -1.20 7.78
N LEU A 115 -8.01 -0.08 7.30
CA LEU A 115 -7.26 1.18 7.24
C LEU A 115 -6.90 1.76 8.63
N ALA A 116 -7.65 1.39 9.68
CA ALA A 116 -7.44 1.92 11.03
C ALA A 116 -6.14 1.41 11.69
N ASP A 117 -5.75 0.16 11.41
CA ASP A 117 -4.65 -0.50 12.12
C ASP A 117 -3.82 -1.47 11.26
N GLY A 118 -4.08 -1.53 9.94
CA GLY A 118 -3.35 -2.38 9.01
C GLY A 118 -3.63 -3.89 9.18
N ARG A 119 -4.61 -4.28 10.01
CA ARG A 119 -4.91 -5.70 10.20
C ARG A 119 -5.58 -6.28 8.96
N SER A 120 -5.13 -7.48 8.56
CA SER A 120 -5.68 -8.21 7.42
C SER A 120 -6.88 -9.08 7.82
N TYR A 121 -7.97 -8.95 7.07
CA TYR A 121 -9.22 -9.70 7.23
C TYR A 121 -9.57 -10.43 5.93
N LYS A 122 -10.38 -11.49 6.04
CA LYS A 122 -10.79 -12.32 4.91
C LYS A 122 -12.30 -12.21 4.72
N PHE A 123 -12.73 -12.06 3.47
CA PHE A 123 -14.11 -11.82 3.10
C PHE A 123 -14.57 -12.79 2.01
N THR A 124 -15.89 -13.02 1.98
CA THR A 124 -16.53 -13.64 0.80
C THR A 124 -16.45 -12.63 -0.35
N ALA A 125 -16.28 -13.11 -1.58
CA ALA A 125 -16.26 -12.21 -2.74
C ALA A 125 -17.61 -11.49 -2.92
N GLU A 126 -18.72 -12.20 -2.64
CA GLU A 126 -20.07 -11.66 -2.68
C GLU A 126 -20.26 -10.47 -1.73
N ASN A 127 -19.81 -10.58 -0.47
CA ASN A 127 -19.94 -9.46 0.48
C ASN A 127 -19.16 -8.24 -0.01
N VAL A 128 -17.92 -8.44 -0.47
CA VAL A 128 -17.09 -7.35 -0.99
C VAL A 128 -17.78 -6.67 -2.18
N ALA A 129 -18.32 -7.45 -3.12
CA ALA A 129 -19.03 -6.92 -4.28
C ALA A 129 -20.31 -6.15 -3.90
N ILE A 130 -20.98 -6.52 -2.80
CA ILE A 130 -22.13 -5.77 -2.26
C ILE A 130 -21.64 -4.43 -1.67
N TYR A 131 -20.64 -4.45 -0.80
CA TYR A 131 -20.17 -3.24 -0.11
C TYR A 131 -19.44 -2.25 -1.04
N LEU A 132 -18.83 -2.72 -2.14
CA LEU A 132 -18.27 -1.84 -3.17
C LEU A 132 -19.32 -1.04 -3.96
N ARG A 133 -20.59 -1.51 -3.93
CA ARG A 133 -21.72 -0.87 -4.61
C ARG A 133 -22.61 -0.06 -3.67
N ALA A 134 -22.47 -0.24 -2.36
CA ALA A 134 -23.19 0.55 -1.38
C ALA A 134 -22.62 1.98 -1.35
N PRO A 135 -23.45 3.03 -1.48
CA PRO A 135 -23.00 4.39 -1.21
C PRO A 135 -22.59 4.52 0.26
N ASP A 136 -21.59 5.36 0.54
CA ASP A 136 -21.11 5.64 1.90
C ASP A 136 -22.30 6.01 2.80
N ALA A 137 -22.66 5.11 3.71
CA ALA A 137 -23.65 5.33 4.76
C ALA A 137 -22.96 5.87 6.03
#